data_AF-A0A661Q6B7-F1
#
_entry.id   AF-A0A661Q6B7-F1
#
_cell.length_a   1.000
_cell.length_b   1.000
_cell.length_c   1.000
_cell.angle_alpha   90.00
_cell.angle_beta   90.00
_cell.angle_gamma   90.00
#
_symmetry.space_group_name_H-M   'P 1'
#
loop_
_entity.id
_entity.type
_entity.pdbx_description
1 polymer ?
#
loop_
_entity_poly.entity_id
_entity_poly.type
_entity_poly.pdbx_seq_one_letter_code
_entity_poly.pdbx_strand_id
1 'polypeptide(L)'
;MKLLAFFLVPLLLTGCAVFEPQPQPVVLPDRQEFCQAFDEFQESHQIDAFQKLVADFPESIWASRAETIILYSQEIEQRKEQNDQLLKSEQQHSLDLEHLIELNKQLTVKTEQLGKLNQELTDKIEQLKTLLIQSEKHPQ
;
A
#
# COMPACT_ATOMS: atom_id res chain seq x y z
N MET A 1 30.71 -58.13 -62.26
CA MET A 1 30.72 -56.69 -61.92
C MET A 1 29.57 -55.94 -62.59
N LYS A 2 28.29 -56.28 -62.31
CA LYS A 2 27.12 -55.56 -62.84
C LYS A 2 26.01 -55.29 -61.79
N LEU A 3 26.17 -55.80 -60.57
CA LEU A 3 25.18 -55.66 -59.48
C LEU A 3 25.42 -54.45 -58.57
N LEU A 4 26.62 -53.84 -58.60
CA LEU A 4 26.94 -52.66 -57.78
C LEU A 4 26.33 -51.36 -58.32
N ALA A 5 26.02 -51.29 -59.62
CA ALA A 5 25.44 -50.09 -60.23
C ALA A 5 23.94 -49.90 -59.90
N PHE A 6 23.23 -50.98 -59.53
CA PHE A 6 21.80 -50.92 -59.23
C PHE A 6 21.48 -50.36 -57.84
N PHE A 7 22.45 -50.30 -56.94
CA PHE A 7 22.29 -49.73 -55.59
C PHE A 7 22.67 -48.25 -55.48
N LEU A 8 23.27 -47.65 -56.51
CA LEU A 8 23.65 -46.23 -56.51
C LEU A 8 22.54 -45.29 -57.02
N VAL A 9 21.61 -45.80 -57.82
CA VAL A 9 20.48 -45.01 -58.37
C VAL A 9 19.43 -44.62 -57.32
N PRO A 10 19.06 -45.45 -56.33
CA PRO A 10 18.09 -45.04 -55.31
C PRO A 10 18.68 -44.09 -54.26
N LEU A 11 20.01 -44.07 -54.07
CA LEU A 11 20.69 -43.20 -53.09
C LEU A 11 20.78 -41.74 -53.54
N LEU A 12 20.77 -41.48 -54.85
CA LEU A 12 20.76 -40.12 -55.41
C LEU A 12 19.36 -39.50 -55.48
N LEU A 13 18.31 -40.32 -55.40
CA LEU A 13 16.91 -39.87 -55.48
C LEU A 13 16.29 -39.56 -54.11
N THR A 14 16.90 -39.97 -53.00
CA THR A 14 16.44 -39.66 -51.63
C THR A 14 17.12 -38.44 -51.02
N GLY A 15 18.08 -37.81 -51.71
CA GLY A 15 18.80 -36.63 -51.24
C GLY A 15 18.06 -35.29 -51.40
N CYS A 16 16.92 -35.27 -52.09
CA CYS A 16 16.08 -34.07 -52.26
C CYS A 16 14.84 -34.10 -51.36
N ALA A 17 14.97 -34.60 -50.13
CA ALA A 17 14.00 -34.30 -49.09
C ALA A 17 14.17 -32.83 -48.70
N VAL A 18 13.48 -31.96 -49.46
CA VAL A 18 12.78 -30.77 -48.98
C VAL A 18 13.43 -30.15 -47.74
N PHE A 19 14.47 -29.34 -47.97
CA PHE A 19 14.79 -28.25 -47.05
C PHE A 19 13.70 -27.19 -47.27
N GLU A 20 12.49 -27.43 -46.74
CA GLU A 20 11.58 -26.35 -46.41
C GLU A 20 12.19 -25.72 -45.15
N PRO A 21 12.82 -24.53 -45.22
CA PRO A 21 13.14 -23.83 -43.99
C PRO A 21 11.81 -23.66 -43.27
N GLN A 22 11.67 -24.26 -42.08
CA GLN A 22 10.55 -23.93 -41.20
C GLN A 22 10.51 -22.40 -41.13
N PRO A 23 9.35 -21.76 -41.41
CA PRO A 23 9.26 -20.33 -41.27
C PRO A 23 9.65 -20.01 -39.82
N GLN A 24 10.82 -19.39 -39.64
CA GLN A 24 11.22 -18.89 -38.33
C GLN A 24 10.11 -17.93 -37.93
N PRO A 25 9.49 -18.10 -36.74
CA PRO A 25 8.48 -17.18 -36.29
C PRO A 25 9.13 -15.80 -36.26
N VAL A 26 8.66 -14.88 -37.10
CA VAL A 26 9.07 -13.49 -37.06
C VAL A 26 8.57 -12.97 -35.72
N VAL A 27 9.44 -12.96 -34.72
CA VAL A 27 9.15 -12.32 -33.45
C VAL A 27 9.14 -10.83 -33.74
N LEU A 28 7.95 -10.23 -33.66
CA LEU A 28 7.81 -8.80 -33.79
C LEU A 28 8.63 -8.14 -32.65
N PRO A 29 9.46 -7.13 -32.95
CA PRO A 29 10.36 -6.52 -31.96
C PRO A 29 9.64 -6.02 -30.70
N ASP A 30 8.45 -5.45 -30.89
CA ASP A 30 7.57 -4.95 -29.82
C ASP A 30 7.21 -6.02 -28.78
N ARG A 31 6.96 -7.26 -29.21
CA ARG A 31 6.67 -8.38 -28.31
C ARG A 31 7.89 -8.74 -27.48
N GLN A 32 9.07 -8.76 -28.10
CA GLN A 32 10.30 -9.12 -27.40
C GLN A 32 10.66 -8.07 -26.35
N GLU A 33 10.56 -6.79 -26.73
CA GLU A 33 10.79 -5.68 -25.81
C GLU A 33 9.76 -5.66 -24.68
N PHE A 34 8.50 -5.98 -24.95
CA PHE A 34 7.49 -6.15 -23.90
C PHE A 34 7.85 -7.26 -22.91
N CYS A 35 8.26 -8.44 -23.40
CA CYS A 35 8.65 -9.54 -22.52
C CYS A 35 9.84 -9.14 -21.64
N GLN A 36 10.85 -8.50 -22.21
CA GLN A 36 12.00 -8.02 -21.46
C GLN A 36 11.62 -6.97 -20.41
N ALA A 37 10.81 -5.97 -20.80
CA ALA A 37 10.31 -4.96 -19.88
C ALA A 37 9.50 -5.57 -18.73
N PHE A 38 8.73 -6.63 -19.02
CA PHE A 38 7.98 -7.35 -18.01
C PHE A 38 8.86 -8.11 -17.02
N ASP A 39 9.90 -8.79 -17.51
CA ASP A 39 10.87 -9.46 -16.64
C ASP A 39 11.61 -8.45 -15.74
N GLU A 40 12.05 -7.32 -16.29
CA GLU A 40 12.68 -6.24 -15.53
C GLU A 40 11.74 -5.63 -14.49
N PHE A 41 10.46 -5.45 -14.83
CA PHE A 41 9.43 -4.95 -13.91
C PHE A 41 9.14 -5.93 -12.76
N GLN A 42 9.20 -7.24 -13.00
CA GLN A 42 9.00 -8.22 -11.94
C GLN A 42 10.10 -8.16 -10.88
N GLU A 43 11.34 -7.89 -11.28
CA GLU A 43 12.47 -7.80 -10.35
C GLU A 43 12.59 -6.43 -9.67
N SER A 44 12.37 -5.35 -10.42
CA SER A 44 12.72 -3.99 -9.97
C SER A 44 11.52 -3.07 -9.74
N HIS A 45 10.33 -3.46 -10.24
CA HIS A 45 9.14 -2.61 -10.32
C HIS A 45 9.33 -1.28 -11.06
N GLN A 46 10.40 -1.15 -11.86
CA GLN A 46 10.64 0.03 -12.70
C GLN A 46 9.81 -0.05 -13.98
N ILE A 47 9.24 1.09 -14.38
CA ILE A 47 8.36 1.18 -15.55
C ILE A 47 9.04 1.76 -16.79
N ASP A 48 10.32 2.13 -16.70
CA ASP A 48 11.05 2.84 -17.77
C ASP A 48 11.09 2.05 -19.07
N ALA A 49 11.30 0.72 -18.98
CA ALA A 49 11.31 -0.17 -20.14
C ALA A 49 9.93 -0.24 -20.83
N PHE A 50 8.83 -0.20 -20.06
CA PHE A 50 7.48 -0.10 -20.63
C PHE A 50 7.23 1.26 -21.28
N GLN A 51 7.68 2.36 -20.67
CA GLN A 51 7.53 3.69 -21.25
C GLN A 51 8.27 3.80 -22.59
N LYS A 52 9.47 3.21 -22.66
CA LYS A 52 10.25 3.13 -23.89
C LYS A 52 9.51 2.32 -24.97
N LEU A 53 8.97 1.15 -24.63
CA LEU A 53 8.18 0.34 -25.58
C LEU A 53 7.01 1.14 -26.18
N VAL A 54 6.29 1.89 -25.33
CA VAL A 54 5.16 2.73 -25.79
C VAL A 54 5.63 3.84 -26.73
N ALA A 55 6.79 4.45 -26.46
CA ALA A 55 7.36 5.48 -27.33
C ALA A 55 7.86 4.93 -28.67
N ASP A 56 8.49 3.74 -28.65
CA ASP A 56 9.10 3.12 -29.82
C ASP A 56 8.06 2.44 -30.73
N PHE A 57 6.95 1.94 -30.17
CA PHE A 57 5.89 1.22 -30.89
C PHE A 57 4.47 1.67 -30.50
N PRO A 58 4.07 2.94 -30.69
CA PRO A 58 2.82 3.49 -30.16
C PRO A 58 1.55 2.78 -30.67
N GLU A 59 1.56 2.26 -31.90
CA GLU A 59 0.42 1.56 -32.50
C GLU A 59 0.41 0.05 -32.19
N SER A 60 1.35 -0.44 -31.39
CA SER A 60 1.44 -1.85 -31.03
C SER A 60 0.41 -2.25 -29.97
N ILE A 61 -0.17 -3.45 -30.13
CA ILE A 61 -0.98 -4.09 -29.09
C ILE A 61 -0.15 -4.28 -27.79
N TRP A 62 1.16 -4.46 -27.90
CA TRP A 62 2.06 -4.60 -26.76
C TRP A 62 2.30 -3.27 -26.05
N ALA A 63 2.34 -2.15 -26.78
CA ALA A 63 2.37 -0.82 -26.18
C ALA A 63 1.09 -0.55 -25.35
N SER A 64 -0.10 -0.85 -25.89
CA SER A 64 -1.35 -0.70 -25.13
C SER A 64 -1.38 -1.54 -23.84
N ARG A 65 -0.79 -2.75 -23.87
CA ARG A 65 -0.62 -3.57 -22.67
C ARG A 65 0.37 -2.95 -21.68
N ALA A 66 1.48 -2.41 -22.17
CA ALA A 66 2.47 -1.72 -21.34
C ALA A 66 1.88 -0.46 -20.68
N GLU A 67 1.09 0.33 -21.39
CA GLU A 67 0.34 1.47 -20.81
C GLU A 67 -0.55 1.05 -19.65
N THR A 68 -1.23 -0.08 -19.80
CA THR A 68 -2.07 -0.64 -18.72
C THR A 68 -1.25 -0.98 -17.49
N ILE A 69 -0.07 -1.60 -17.67
CA ILE A 69 0.83 -1.94 -16.56
C ILE A 69 1.39 -0.68 -15.90
N ILE A 70 1.81 0.32 -16.70
CA ILE A 70 2.29 1.62 -16.22
C ILE A 70 1.23 2.26 -15.32
N LEU A 71 -0.02 2.34 -15.81
CA LEU A 71 -1.13 2.94 -15.08
C LEU A 71 -1.37 2.25 -13.73
N TYR A 72 -1.48 0.92 -13.71
CA TYR A 72 -1.71 0.20 -12.46
C TYR A 72 -0.52 0.25 -11.51
N SER A 73 0.72 0.26 -12.03
CA SER A 73 1.92 0.42 -11.20
C SER A 73 1.90 1.78 -10.48
N GLN A 74 1.55 2.85 -11.20
CA GLN A 74 1.43 4.19 -10.63
C GLN A 74 0.29 4.28 -9.62
N GLU A 75 -0.87 3.68 -9.91
CA GLU A 75 -2.00 3.65 -8.98
C GLU A 75 -1.66 2.89 -7.69
N ILE A 76 -0.96 1.75 -7.79
CA ILE A 76 -0.50 0.99 -6.63
C ILE A 76 0.45 1.82 -5.77
N GLU A 77 1.41 2.51 -6.38
CA GLU A 77 2.37 3.33 -5.64
C GLU A 77 1.68 4.50 -4.92
N GLN A 78 0.76 5.19 -5.62
CA GLN A 78 -0.05 6.24 -5.00
C GLN A 78 -0.89 5.71 -3.83
N ARG A 79 -1.48 4.52 -3.97
CA ARG A 79 -2.25 3.88 -2.89
C ARG A 79 -1.38 3.51 -1.71
N LYS A 80 -0.13 3.07 -1.92
CA LYS A 80 0.82 2.81 -0.82
C LYS A 80 1.14 4.09 -0.06
N GLU A 81 1.45 5.18 -0.76
CA GLU A 81 1.72 6.47 -0.12
C GLU A 81 0.53 6.96 0.71
N GLN A 82 -0.70 6.82 0.18
CA GLN A 82 -1.92 7.15 0.91
C GLN A 82 -2.10 6.28 2.16
N ASN A 83 -1.84 4.97 2.05
CA ASN A 83 -1.91 4.06 3.20
C ASN A 83 -0.89 4.42 4.28
N ASP A 84 0.34 4.76 3.89
CA ASP A 84 1.39 5.18 4.83
C ASP A 84 1.02 6.48 5.56
N GLN A 85 0.35 7.42 4.86
CA GLN A 85 -0.18 8.63 5.47
C GLN A 85 -1.32 8.33 6.46
N LEU A 86 -2.24 7.45 6.08
CA LEU A 86 -3.35 7.03 6.94
C LEU A 86 -2.84 6.34 8.22
N LEU A 87 -1.86 5.43 8.09
CA LEU A 87 -1.25 4.76 9.25
C LEU A 87 -0.61 5.76 10.23
N LYS A 88 0.11 6.76 9.70
CA LYS A 88 0.69 7.83 10.55
C LYS A 88 -0.40 8.66 11.24
N SER A 89 -1.48 9.00 10.53
CA SER A 89 -2.60 9.73 11.11
C SER A 89 -3.33 8.92 12.18
N GLU A 90 -3.54 7.63 11.95
CA GLU A 90 -4.17 6.72 12.91
C GLU A 90 -3.33 6.62 14.19
N GLN A 91 -2.01 6.47 14.05
CA GLN A 91 -1.09 6.44 15.18
C GLN A 91 -1.14 7.76 15.97
N GLN A 92 -1.19 8.91 15.29
CA GLN A 92 -1.33 10.21 15.95
C GLN A 92 -2.66 10.33 16.70
N HIS A 93 -3.78 9.96 16.06
CA HIS A 93 -5.09 9.99 16.72
C HIS A 93 -5.16 9.08 17.95
N SER A 94 -4.47 7.92 17.91
CA SER A 94 -4.36 7.04 19.08
C SER A 94 -3.66 7.73 20.25
N LEU A 95 -2.54 8.42 20.00
CA LEU A 95 -1.81 9.17 21.02
C LEU A 95 -2.65 10.34 21.57
N ASP A 96 -3.33 11.07 20.69
CA ASP A 96 -4.21 12.17 21.09
C ASP A 96 -5.37 11.66 21.97
N LEU A 97 -5.93 10.50 21.63
CA LEU A 97 -6.98 9.85 22.43
C LEU A 97 -6.47 9.44 23.82
N GLU A 98 -5.28 8.84 23.90
CA GLU A 98 -4.65 8.50 25.18
C GLU A 98 -4.44 9.75 26.06
N HIS A 99 -3.96 10.84 25.46
CA HIS A 99 -3.80 12.11 26.16
C HIS A 99 -5.13 12.67 26.67
N LEU A 100 -6.20 12.60 25.86
CA LEU A 100 -7.54 13.03 26.26
C LEU A 100 -8.11 12.18 27.41
N ILE A 101 -7.87 10.86 27.38
CA ILE A 101 -8.29 9.96 28.46
C ILE A 101 -7.59 10.34 29.76
N GLU A 102 -6.28 10.57 29.74
CA GLU A 102 -5.52 10.96 30.92
C GLU A 102 -5.96 12.34 31.45
N LEU A 103 -6.19 13.31 30.57
CA LEU A 103 -6.73 14.61 30.97
C LEU A 103 -8.10 14.48 31.63
N ASN A 104 -8.98 13.64 31.08
CA ASN A 104 -10.31 13.41 31.65
C ASN A 104 -10.24 12.77 33.05
N LYS A 105 -9.32 11.82 33.23
CA LYS A 105 -9.05 11.22 34.54
C LYS A 105 -8.60 12.27 35.56
N GLN A 106 -7.70 13.18 35.17
CA GLN A 106 -7.26 14.27 36.05
C GLN A 106 -8.41 15.23 36.40
N LEU A 107 -9.26 15.56 35.43
CA LEU A 107 -10.45 16.40 35.67
C LEU A 107 -11.45 15.73 36.61
N THR A 108 -11.63 14.42 36.49
CA THR A 108 -12.49 13.63 37.39
C THR A 108 -11.98 13.72 38.82
N VAL A 109 -10.69 13.48 39.04
CA VAL A 109 -10.07 13.60 40.37
C VAL A 109 -10.22 15.02 40.95
N LYS A 110 -9.97 16.06 40.15
CA LYS A 110 -10.14 17.46 40.60
C LYS A 110 -11.59 17.78 40.96
N THR A 111 -12.55 17.26 40.20
CA THR A 111 -13.98 17.46 40.46
C THR A 111 -14.39 16.83 41.79
N GLU A 112 -13.90 15.62 42.09
CA GLU A 112 -14.13 14.96 43.38
C GLU A 112 -13.50 15.75 44.55
N GLN A 113 -12.27 16.26 44.37
CA GLN A 113 -11.60 17.09 45.38
C GLN A 113 -12.39 18.37 45.68
N LEU A 114 -12.86 19.08 44.64
CA LEU A 114 -13.70 20.25 44.80
C LEU A 114 -15.03 19.92 45.49
N GLY A 115 -15.64 18.78 45.16
CA GLY A 115 -16.83 18.28 45.83
C GLY A 115 -16.62 18.09 47.33
N LYS A 116 -15.52 17.45 47.73
CA LYS A 116 -15.15 17.27 49.15
C LYS A 116 -14.91 18.60 49.86
N LEU A 117 -14.18 19.53 49.22
CA LEU A 117 -13.91 20.85 49.79
C LEU A 117 -15.20 21.66 49.99
N ASN A 118 -16.11 21.64 49.02
CA ASN A 118 -17.40 22.32 49.12
C ASN A 118 -18.27 21.73 50.24
N GLN A 119 -18.26 20.40 50.42
CA GLN A 119 -18.96 19.77 51.54
C GLN A 119 -18.38 20.22 52.88
N GLU A 120 -17.05 20.21 53.04
CA GLU A 120 -16.39 20.66 54.27
C GLU A 120 -16.70 22.13 54.59
N LEU A 121 -16.70 23.00 53.58
CA LEU A 121 -17.08 24.41 53.74
C LEU A 121 -18.54 24.54 54.18
N THR A 122 -19.45 23.77 53.58
CA THR A 122 -20.86 23.76 53.95
C THR A 122 -21.05 23.33 55.40
N ASP A 123 -20.37 22.25 55.82
CA ASP A 123 -20.43 21.74 57.19
C ASP A 123 -19.89 22.77 58.20
N LYS A 124 -18.77 23.43 57.90
CA LYS A 124 -18.20 24.50 58.75
C LYS A 124 -19.13 25.70 58.85
N ILE A 125 -19.78 26.10 57.76
CA ILE A 125 -20.77 27.19 57.78
C ILE A 125 -21.94 26.84 58.72
N GLU A 126 -22.42 25.60 58.66
CA GLU A 126 -23.54 25.15 59.50
C GLU A 126 -23.14 25.05 60.99
N GLN A 127 -21.92 24.60 61.27
CA GLN A 127 -21.34 24.65 62.61
C GLN A 127 -21.27 26.08 63.15
N LEU A 128 -20.75 27.02 62.34
CA LEU A 128 -20.66 28.44 62.73
C LEU A 128 -22.03 29.06 63.00
N LYS A 129 -23.03 28.80 62.15
CA LYS A 129 -24.41 29.25 62.39
C LYS A 129 -24.94 28.71 63.73
N THR A 130 -24.71 27.44 64.02
CA THR A 130 -25.15 26.81 65.26
C THR A 130 -24.51 27.48 66.47
N LEU A 131 -23.20 27.74 66.42
CA LEU A 131 -22.46 28.44 67.48
C LEU A 131 -22.97 29.88 67.68
N LEU A 132 -23.25 30.61 66.59
CA LEU A 132 -23.81 31.96 66.67
C LEU A 132 -25.18 31.96 67.38
N ILE A 133 -26.08 31.07 66.98
CA ILE A 133 -27.41 30.92 67.62
C ILE A 133 -27.27 30.59 69.12
N GLN A 134 -26.32 29.74 69.49
CA GLN A 134 -26.06 29.41 70.90
C GLN A 134 -25.54 30.63 71.68
N SER A 135 -24.64 31.41 71.09
CA SER A 135 -24.10 32.63 71.72
C SER A 135 -25.16 33.71 71.93
N GLU A 136 -26.10 33.86 70.99
CA GLU A 136 -27.20 34.83 71.11
C GLU A 136 -28.25 34.41 72.15
N LYS A 137 -28.46 33.11 72.37
CA LYS A 137 -29.39 32.58 73.38
C LYS A 137 -28.85 32.63 74.81
N HIS A 138 -27.53 32.72 74.97
CA HIS A 138 -26.85 32.82 76.26
C HIS A 138 -25.86 34.00 76.27
N PRO A 139 -26.36 35.25 76.19
CA PRO A 139 -25.50 36.42 76.29
C PRO A 139 -24.91 36.45 77.71
N GLN A 140 -23.57 36.47 77.80
CA GLN A 140 -22.85 36.75 79.05
C GLN A 140 -23.03 38.21 79.47
#